data_AF-A0A661L446-F1
#
_entry.id   AF-A0A661L446-F1
#
_cell.length_a   1.000
_cell.length_b   1.000
_cell.length_c   1.000
_cell.angle_alpha   90.00
_cell.angle_beta   90.00
_cell.angle_gamma   90.00
#
_symmetry.space_group_name_H-M   'P 1'
#
loop_
_entity.id
_entity.type
_entity.pdbx_description
1 polymer ?
#
loop_
_entity_poly.entity_id
_entity_poly.type
_entity_poly.pdbx_seq_one_letter_code
_entity_poly.pdbx_strand_id
1 'polypeptide(L)'
;MIKDHAYRKGIHPKDLILFRVLIKETDLLVSASRDLSKQTRDRVHHYRRQLEDYIKTKPDFFYTLLPYPEDCFAPEIIREMISATRIFDVGPMAAVAGTIAQLVGRDLLQYTQELIVENGGDIFLKTERPATVSIFAGSSKLSDKLGIV
;
A
#
# COMPACT_ATOMS: atom_id res chain seq x y z
N MET A 1 1.30 5.44 -18.96
CA MET A 1 -0.14 5.76 -18.87
C MET A 1 -0.51 5.89 -17.41
N ILE A 2 -1.11 7.02 -16.99
CA ILE A 2 -1.76 7.10 -15.68
C ILE A 2 -3.01 6.22 -15.77
N LYS A 3 -3.09 5.15 -14.97
CA LYS A 3 -4.32 4.35 -14.88
C LYS A 3 -5.41 5.23 -14.24
N ASP A 4 -6.56 5.35 -14.90
CA ASP A 4 -7.74 5.95 -14.29
C ASP A 4 -8.38 4.90 -13.38
N HIS A 5 -8.45 5.20 -12.09
CA HIS A 5 -9.03 4.32 -11.08
C HIS A 5 -10.48 4.76 -10.85
N ALA A 6 -11.39 4.34 -11.73
CA ALA A 6 -12.80 4.75 -11.69
C ALA A 6 -13.45 4.51 -10.33
N TYR A 7 -13.04 3.45 -9.61
CA TYR A 7 -13.51 3.12 -8.27
C TYR A 7 -13.17 4.19 -7.21
N ARG A 8 -12.13 5.01 -7.42
CA ARG A 8 -11.77 6.09 -6.50
C ARG A 8 -12.77 7.26 -6.52
N LYS A 9 -13.61 7.37 -7.55
CA LYS A 9 -14.58 8.48 -7.70
C LYS A 9 -15.68 8.47 -6.64
N GLY A 10 -15.97 7.31 -6.03
CA GLY A 10 -16.95 7.16 -4.96
C GLY A 10 -16.39 7.28 -3.54
N ILE A 11 -15.09 7.55 -3.39
CA ILE A 11 -14.44 7.61 -2.07
C ILE A 11 -14.68 8.97 -1.44
N HIS A 12 -15.49 8.99 -0.39
CA HIS A 12 -15.82 10.19 0.38
C HIS A 12 -15.59 9.94 1.87
N PRO A 13 -14.35 10.06 2.35
CA PRO A 13 -14.06 9.83 3.75
C PRO A 13 -14.64 10.99 4.57
N LYS A 14 -15.44 10.67 5.58
CA LYS A 14 -16.09 11.67 6.43
C LYS A 14 -15.06 12.30 7.36
N ASP A 15 -14.95 13.63 7.35
CA ASP A 15 -14.05 14.42 8.20
C ASP A 15 -12.54 14.14 7.99
N LEU A 16 -12.15 13.52 6.86
CA LEU A 16 -10.74 13.32 6.50
C LEU A 16 -10.39 14.06 5.21
N ILE A 17 -9.15 14.51 5.13
CA ILE A 17 -8.55 15.08 3.93
C ILE A 17 -8.08 13.93 3.04
N LEU A 18 -8.62 13.90 1.82
CA LEU A 18 -8.27 12.94 0.77
C LEU A 18 -7.22 13.55 -0.16
N PHE A 19 -6.10 12.86 -0.37
CA PHE A 19 -5.06 13.29 -1.30
C PHE A 19 -4.36 12.10 -1.97
N ARG A 20 -3.72 12.35 -3.12
CA ARG A 20 -3.03 11.34 -3.94
C ARG A 20 -1.52 11.59 -3.98
N VAL A 21 -0.74 10.51 -3.84
CA VAL A 21 0.71 10.52 -4.03
C VAL A 21 1.09 9.47 -5.08
N LEU A 22 1.51 9.95 -6.25
CA LEU A 22 1.95 9.12 -7.38
C LEU A 22 3.46 9.30 -7.59
N ILE A 23 4.23 8.22 -7.41
CA ILE A 23 5.68 8.16 -7.64
C ILE A 23 5.98 6.89 -8.44
N LYS A 24 6.35 7.07 -9.73
CA LYS A 24 6.53 5.97 -10.70
C LYS A 24 5.28 5.06 -10.70
N GLU A 25 5.43 3.78 -10.34
CA GLU A 25 4.35 2.79 -10.29
C GLU A 25 3.55 2.82 -8.97
N THR A 26 4.09 3.46 -7.92
CA THR A 26 3.40 3.55 -6.62
C THR A 26 2.38 4.67 -6.66
N ASP A 27 1.11 4.33 -6.49
CA ASP A 27 0.00 5.27 -6.59
C ASP A 27 -0.90 5.20 -5.36
N LEU A 28 -0.57 5.98 -4.34
CA LEU A 28 -1.30 6.00 -3.08
C LEU A 28 -2.46 6.98 -3.11
N LEU A 29 -3.63 6.51 -2.68
CA LEU A 29 -4.73 7.37 -2.25
C LEU A 29 -4.79 7.33 -0.72
N VAL A 30 -4.68 8.50 -0.09
CA VAL A 30 -4.56 8.61 1.36
C VAL A 30 -5.68 9.48 1.91
N SER A 31 -6.33 9.01 2.98
CA SER A 31 -7.29 9.78 3.78
C SER A 31 -6.73 9.95 5.19
N ALA A 32 -6.60 11.18 5.68
CA ALA A 32 -6.08 11.46 7.02
C ALA A 32 -6.74 12.70 7.65
N SER A 33 -6.63 12.88 8.96
CA SER A 33 -7.21 14.03 9.67
C SER A 33 -6.57 15.38 9.29
N ARG A 34 -5.44 15.35 8.57
CA ARG A 34 -4.73 16.53 8.06
C ARG A 34 -4.00 16.19 6.76
N ASP A 35 -3.58 17.21 6.02
CA ASP A 35 -2.77 17.00 4.81
C ASP A 35 -1.37 16.50 5.22
N LEU A 36 -1.05 15.28 4.78
CA LEU A 36 0.24 14.63 4.99
C LEU A 36 0.94 14.32 3.65
N SER A 37 0.52 14.96 2.55
CA SER A 37 1.03 14.68 1.20
C SER A 37 2.55 14.73 1.09
N LYS A 38 3.20 15.64 1.82
CA LYS A 38 4.67 15.75 1.85
C LYS A 38 5.31 14.56 2.56
N GLN A 39 4.84 14.26 3.76
CA GLN A 39 5.31 13.13 4.57
C GLN A 39 5.11 11.81 3.82
N THR A 40 3.95 11.63 3.18
CA THR A 40 3.65 10.47 2.34
C THR A 40 4.63 10.35 1.17
N ARG A 41 4.89 11.43 0.43
CA ARG A 41 5.90 11.43 -0.66
C ARG A 41 7.28 11.03 -0.16
N ASP A 42 7.72 11.62 0.95
CA ASP A 42 9.04 11.34 1.52
C ASP A 42 9.19 9.87 1.93
N ARG A 43 8.15 9.29 2.56
CA ARG A 43 8.14 7.87 2.94
C ARG A 43 8.09 6.94 1.73
N VAL A 44 7.28 7.24 0.72
CA VAL A 44 7.25 6.44 -0.52
C VAL A 44 8.62 6.46 -1.21
N HIS A 45 9.27 7.62 -1.32
CA HIS A 45 10.64 7.69 -1.86
C HIS A 45 11.63 6.86 -1.04
N HIS A 46 11.56 6.94 0.29
CA HIS A 46 12.42 6.18 1.19
C HIS A 46 12.31 4.66 0.95
N TYR A 47 11.10 4.11 0.99
CA TYR A 47 10.89 2.67 0.82
C TYR A 47 11.14 2.18 -0.60
N ARG A 48 10.75 2.96 -1.61
CA ARG A 48 11.05 2.62 -3.01
C ARG A 48 12.54 2.55 -3.26
N ARG A 49 13.32 3.49 -2.74
CA ARG A 49 14.77 3.48 -2.89
C ARG A 49 15.39 2.22 -2.27
N GLN A 50 14.99 1.86 -1.07
CA GLN A 50 15.48 0.63 -0.41
C GLN A 50 15.16 -0.62 -1.25
N LEU A 51 13.94 -0.70 -1.80
CA LEU A 51 13.53 -1.80 -2.67
C LEU A 51 14.33 -1.84 -3.97
N GLU A 52 14.43 -0.70 -4.67
CA GLU A 52 15.18 -0.57 -5.93
C GLU A 52 16.67 -0.90 -5.73
N ASP A 53 17.30 -0.39 -4.66
CA ASP A 53 18.69 -0.66 -4.31
C ASP A 53 18.91 -2.15 -3.98
N TYR A 54 18.00 -2.77 -3.22
CA TYR A 54 18.08 -4.20 -2.91
C TYR A 54 17.97 -5.07 -4.17
N ILE A 55 16.97 -4.83 -5.02
CA ILE A 55 16.78 -5.53 -6.29
C ILE A 55 18.01 -5.39 -7.19
N LYS A 56 18.63 -4.20 -7.24
CA LYS A 56 19.84 -3.98 -8.03
C LYS A 56 20.99 -4.89 -7.58
N THR A 57 21.12 -5.14 -6.28
CA THR A 57 22.16 -6.03 -5.73
C THR A 57 21.79 -7.51 -5.79
N LYS A 58 20.48 -7.82 -5.79
CA LYS A 58 19.93 -9.18 -5.76
C LYS A 58 18.76 -9.31 -6.76
N PRO A 59 19.05 -9.35 -8.08
CA PRO A 59 18.01 -9.31 -9.11
C PRO A 59 16.96 -10.43 -9.00
N ASP A 60 17.36 -11.61 -8.52
CA ASP A 60 16.47 -12.76 -8.33
C ASP A 60 15.30 -12.47 -7.38
N PHE A 61 15.45 -11.51 -6.45
CA PHE A 61 14.38 -11.07 -5.56
C PHE A 61 13.15 -10.55 -6.34
N PHE A 62 13.39 -9.89 -7.48
CA PHE A 62 12.32 -9.32 -8.29
C PHE A 62 11.58 -10.38 -9.12
N TYR A 63 12.30 -11.40 -9.58
CA TYR A 63 11.78 -12.38 -10.53
C TYR A 63 11.26 -13.66 -9.89
N THR A 64 11.68 -13.97 -8.66
CA THR A 64 11.25 -15.20 -7.99
C THR A 64 9.73 -15.23 -7.84
N LEU A 65 9.14 -16.38 -8.18
CA LEU A 65 7.74 -16.68 -7.89
C LEU A 65 7.59 -17.56 -6.65
N LEU A 66 8.71 -18.02 -6.08
CA LEU A 66 8.79 -18.86 -4.88
C LEU A 66 9.30 -18.06 -3.68
N PRO A 67 9.08 -18.55 -2.44
CA PRO A 67 9.58 -17.90 -1.23
C PRO A 67 11.07 -17.59 -1.32
N TYR A 68 11.42 -16.39 -0.87
CA TYR A 68 12.81 -15.95 -0.85
C TYR A 68 13.47 -16.30 0.50
N PRO A 69 14.77 -16.63 0.51
CA PRO A 69 15.51 -16.86 1.75
C PRO A 69 15.42 -15.66 2.70
N GLU A 70 15.49 -15.90 4.01
CA GLU A 70 15.55 -14.80 4.97
C GLU A 70 16.83 -14.02 4.80
N ASP A 71 16.75 -12.70 4.94
CA ASP A 71 17.89 -11.81 5.02
C ASP A 71 17.71 -10.85 6.19
N CYS A 72 18.34 -11.15 7.32
CA CYS A 72 18.22 -10.36 8.53
C CYS A 72 18.84 -8.96 8.40
N PHE A 73 19.75 -8.76 7.45
CA PHE A 73 20.43 -7.49 7.17
C PHE A 73 19.71 -6.66 6.11
N ALA A 74 18.69 -7.21 5.45
CA ALA A 74 17.91 -6.46 4.48
C ALA A 74 17.12 -5.31 5.15
N PRO A 75 16.82 -4.23 4.39
CA PRO A 75 15.93 -3.18 4.86
C PRO A 75 14.56 -3.72 5.31
N GLU A 76 13.89 -2.99 6.19
CA GLU A 76 12.60 -3.41 6.75
C GLU A 76 11.58 -3.82 5.68
N ILE A 77 11.40 -3.02 4.63
CA ILE A 77 10.48 -3.34 3.53
C ILE A 77 10.75 -4.72 2.91
N ILE A 78 12.02 -5.09 2.75
CA ILE A 78 12.40 -6.38 2.17
C ILE A 78 12.06 -7.51 3.12
N ARG A 79 12.39 -7.35 4.41
CA ARG A 79 12.12 -8.38 5.43
C ARG A 79 10.61 -8.61 5.60
N GLU A 80 9.83 -7.53 5.61
CA GLU A 80 8.37 -7.60 5.67
C GLU A 80 7.80 -8.32 4.44
N MET A 81 8.27 -8.01 3.22
CA MET A 81 7.84 -8.70 2.00
C MET A 81 8.17 -10.20 2.05
N ILE A 82 9.39 -10.57 2.45
CA ILE A 82 9.81 -11.98 2.57
C ILE A 82 8.94 -12.72 3.59
N SER A 83 8.72 -12.11 4.76
CA SER A 83 7.94 -12.73 5.83
C SER A 83 6.47 -12.89 5.43
N ALA A 84 5.88 -11.87 4.80
CA ALA A 84 4.47 -11.85 4.42
C ALA A 84 4.12 -12.93 3.38
N THR A 85 5.02 -13.19 2.42
CA THR A 85 4.73 -14.13 1.33
C THR A 85 5.09 -15.58 1.63
N ARG A 86 5.95 -15.81 2.64
CA ARG A 86 6.50 -17.14 2.96
C ARG A 86 5.44 -18.21 3.19
N ILE A 87 4.42 -17.90 4.00
CA ILE A 87 3.37 -18.88 4.35
C ILE A 87 2.43 -19.20 3.18
N PHE A 88 2.45 -18.39 2.13
CA PHE A 88 1.63 -18.56 0.94
C PHE A 88 2.39 -19.23 -0.22
N ASP A 89 3.66 -19.59 -0.02
CA ASP A 89 4.54 -20.20 -1.01
C ASP A 89 4.70 -19.36 -2.31
N VAL A 90 4.80 -18.04 -2.16
CA VAL A 90 4.95 -17.10 -3.28
C VAL A 90 6.13 -16.15 -3.11
N GLY A 91 6.58 -15.57 -4.23
CA GLY A 91 7.66 -14.60 -4.29
C GLY A 91 7.36 -13.28 -3.58
N PRO A 92 8.37 -12.58 -3.00
CA PRO A 92 8.17 -11.37 -2.19
C PRO A 92 7.47 -10.23 -2.92
N MET A 93 7.67 -10.11 -4.24
CA MET A 93 7.03 -9.06 -5.05
C MET A 93 5.50 -9.15 -5.04
N ALA A 94 4.91 -10.29 -4.69
CA ALA A 94 3.47 -10.43 -4.51
C ALA A 94 2.90 -9.56 -3.37
N ALA A 95 3.73 -9.20 -2.38
CA ALA A 95 3.32 -8.37 -1.23
C ALA A 95 3.65 -6.88 -1.38
N VAL A 96 4.30 -6.46 -2.48
CA VAL A 96 4.91 -5.12 -2.58
C VAL A 96 3.95 -3.96 -2.31
N ALA A 97 2.72 -4.02 -2.84
CA ALA A 97 1.78 -2.92 -2.72
C ALA A 97 1.22 -2.80 -1.30
N GLY A 98 0.83 -3.93 -0.69
CA GLY A 98 0.43 -4.03 0.71
C GLY A 98 1.53 -3.63 1.69
N THR A 99 2.77 -4.10 1.49
CA THR A 99 3.89 -3.70 2.36
C THR A 99 4.15 -2.21 2.29
N ILE A 100 4.12 -1.59 1.10
CA ILE A 100 4.25 -0.13 0.98
C ILE A 100 3.12 0.58 1.71
N ALA A 101 1.86 0.17 1.51
CA ALA A 101 0.71 0.77 2.19
C ALA A 101 0.84 0.67 3.71
N GLN A 102 1.27 -0.50 4.22
CA GLN A 102 1.50 -0.75 5.63
C GLN A 102 2.60 0.13 6.22
N LEU A 103 3.79 0.15 5.62
CA LEU A 103 4.94 0.86 6.18
C LEU A 103 4.77 2.37 6.11
N VAL A 104 4.28 2.88 4.96
CA VAL A 104 3.90 4.30 4.85
C VAL A 104 2.81 4.62 5.86
N GLY A 105 1.81 3.76 6.00
CA GLY A 105 0.74 3.89 6.98
C GLY A 105 1.26 4.03 8.41
N ARG A 106 2.06 3.06 8.87
CA ARG A 106 2.68 3.05 10.20
C ARG A 106 3.50 4.33 10.46
N ASP A 107 4.30 4.77 9.50
CA ASP A 107 5.07 6.00 9.63
C ASP A 107 4.18 7.24 9.75
N LEU A 108 3.06 7.30 9.02
CA LEU A 108 2.17 8.46 9.05
C LEU A 108 1.34 8.55 10.33
N LEU A 109 1.14 7.45 11.06
CA LEU A 109 0.38 7.42 12.31
C LEU A 109 0.99 8.27 13.44
N GLN A 110 2.26 8.66 13.34
CA GLN A 110 2.85 9.63 14.27
C GLN A 110 2.28 11.05 14.08
N TYR A 111 1.61 11.33 12.95
CA TYR A 111 1.08 12.66 12.60
C TYR A 111 -0.46 12.73 12.60
N THR A 112 -1.16 11.59 12.69
CA THR A 112 -2.62 11.52 12.61
C THR A 112 -3.18 10.33 13.40
N GLN A 113 -4.38 10.48 13.94
CA GLN A 113 -5.07 9.41 14.67
C GLN A 113 -5.86 8.48 13.75
N GLU A 114 -6.48 9.04 12.70
CA GLU A 114 -7.17 8.29 11.65
C GLU A 114 -6.38 8.36 10.34
N LEU A 115 -6.22 7.21 9.68
CA LEU A 115 -5.47 7.08 8.45
C LEU A 115 -5.98 5.89 7.62
N ILE A 116 -6.18 6.12 6.33
CA ILE A 116 -6.42 5.07 5.33
C ILE A 116 -5.40 5.29 4.20
N VAL A 117 -4.64 4.26 3.85
CA VAL A 117 -3.68 4.26 2.75
C VAL A 117 -4.05 3.13 1.79
N GLU A 118 -4.54 3.50 0.61
CA GLU A 118 -4.84 2.58 -0.49
C GLU A 118 -3.71 2.61 -1.52
N ASN A 119 -3.24 1.44 -1.93
CA ASN A 119 -2.26 1.25 -2.99
C ASN A 119 -2.78 0.23 -4.01
N GLY A 120 -3.69 0.66 -4.88
CA GLY A 120 -4.35 -0.23 -5.83
C GLY A 120 -5.39 -1.11 -5.13
N GLY A 121 -5.09 -2.40 -4.99
CA GLY A 121 -5.98 -3.36 -4.33
C GLY A 121 -5.72 -3.52 -2.82
N ASP A 122 -4.59 -3.00 -2.33
CA ASP A 122 -4.17 -3.19 -0.94
C ASP A 122 -4.48 -1.95 -0.10
N ILE A 123 -4.96 -2.16 1.13
CA ILE A 123 -5.35 -1.08 2.03
C ILE A 123 -4.75 -1.31 3.41
N PHE A 124 -4.04 -0.31 3.92
CA PHE A 124 -3.75 -0.16 5.34
C PHE A 124 -4.76 0.82 5.94
N LEU A 125 -5.41 0.45 7.04
CA LEU A 125 -6.36 1.33 7.72
C LEU A 125 -6.18 1.33 9.23
N LYS A 126 -6.34 2.52 9.82
CA LYS A 126 -6.55 2.73 11.25
C LYS A 126 -7.60 3.83 11.39
N THR A 127 -8.76 3.48 11.89
CA THR A 127 -9.88 4.42 12.09
C THR A 127 -10.39 4.30 13.52
N GLU A 128 -10.95 5.38 14.06
CA GLU A 128 -11.61 5.35 15.38
C GLU A 128 -13.11 5.06 15.25
N ARG A 129 -13.61 5.12 14.03
CA ARG A 129 -15.00 4.87 13.66
C ARG A 129 -15.10 3.65 12.75
N PRO A 130 -16.25 2.95 12.73
CA PRO A 130 -16.51 1.90 11.76
C PRO A 130 -16.25 2.40 10.34
N ALA A 131 -15.53 1.62 9.56
CA ALA A 131 -15.22 1.91 8.17
C ALA A 131 -15.67 0.72 7.32
N THR A 132 -16.21 1.01 6.14
CA THR A 132 -16.56 -0.02 5.17
C THR A 132 -15.57 0.01 4.02
N VAL A 133 -14.86 -1.10 3.81
CA VAL A 133 -13.96 -1.27 2.67
C VAL A 133 -14.77 -1.81 1.50
N SER A 134 -15.05 -0.98 0.51
CA SER A 134 -15.84 -1.36 -0.66
C SER A 134 -15.09 -2.33 -1.57
N ILE A 135 -15.83 -3.28 -2.16
CA ILE A 135 -15.30 -4.21 -3.15
C ILE A 135 -15.78 -3.75 -4.54
N PHE A 136 -14.83 -3.32 -5.36
CA PHE A 136 -15.11 -2.98 -6.76
C PHE A 136 -15.10 -4.25 -7.61
N ALA A 137 -16.24 -4.57 -8.22
CA ALA A 137 -16.44 -5.81 -8.98
C ALA A 137 -16.54 -5.57 -10.51
N GLY A 138 -16.03 -4.45 -11.01
CA GLY A 138 -16.01 -4.13 -12.44
C GLY A 138 -17.42 -4.02 -13.05
N SER A 139 -17.67 -4.71 -14.16
CA SER A 139 -18.97 -4.71 -14.85
C SER A 139 -20.04 -5.57 -14.16
N SER A 140 -19.70 -6.24 -13.05
CA SER A 140 -20.65 -7.05 -12.29
C SER A 140 -21.77 -6.20 -11.68
N LYS A 141 -22.98 -6.75 -11.62
CA LYS A 141 -24.13 -6.13 -10.91
C LYS A 141 -23.89 -5.91 -9.41
N LEU A 142 -22.84 -6.53 -8.86
CA LEU A 142 -22.41 -6.42 -7.48
C LEU A 142 -21.44 -5.25 -7.22
N SER A 143 -20.91 -4.61 -8.27
CA SER A 143 -20.02 -3.46 -8.08
C SER A 143 -20.74 -2.36 -7.30
N ASP A 144 -20.01 -1.74 -6.37
CA ASP A 144 -20.49 -0.66 -5.49
C ASP A 144 -21.64 -1.09 -4.54
N LYS A 145 -21.89 -2.40 -4.40
CA LYS A 145 -22.92 -2.97 -3.50
C LYS A 145 -22.37 -3.88 -2.41
N LEU A 146 -21.07 -4.19 -2.44
CA LEU A 146 -20.40 -5.06 -1.48
C LEU A 146 -19.33 -4.29 -0.72
N GLY A 147 -19.18 -4.59 0.57
CA GLY A 147 -18.10 -4.07 1.38
C GLY A 147 -17.87 -4.93 2.62
N ILE A 148 -16.66 -4.84 3.14
CA ILE A 148 -16.23 -5.47 4.39
C ILE A 148 -16.39 -4.42 5.50
N VAL A 149 -17.00 -4.80 6.63
CA VAL A 149 -17.30 -3.93 7.78
C VAL A 149 -16.54 -4.41 9.00
#